data_AF-A0A2X3HDG1-F1
#
_entry.id   AF-A0A2X3HDG1-F1
#
_cell.length_a   1.000
_cell.length_b   1.000
_cell.length_c   1.000
_cell.angle_alpha   90.00
_cell.angle_beta   90.00
_cell.angle_gamma   90.00
#
_symmetry.space_group_name_H-M   'P 1'
#
loop_
_entity.id
_entity.type
_entity.pdbx_description
1 polymer ?
#
loop_
_entity_poly.entity_id
_entity_poly.type
_entity_poly.pdbx_seq_one_letter_code
_entity_poly.pdbx_strand_id
1 'polypeptide(L)'
;MEFKNGENRIYAVNDEGIEVGEITFTDVGESMFIIDHTGVDDNMRGQGIASELVAHAVSKARAENKKIIPLCPFAKAEFARKKEYQEVEANRK
;
A
#
# COMPACT_ATOMS: atom_id res chain seq x y z
N MET A 1 -6.91 -14.50 -6.72
CA MET A 1 -6.61 -13.07 -6.48
C MET A 1 -5.36 -12.63 -7.22
N GLU A 2 -5.46 -11.52 -7.96
CA GLU A 2 -4.38 -10.92 -8.76
C GLU A 2 -4.19 -9.45 -8.36
N PHE A 3 -2.94 -9.00 -8.22
CA PHE A 3 -2.62 -7.61 -7.89
C PHE A 3 -2.06 -6.89 -9.12
N LYS A 4 -2.65 -5.74 -9.47
CA LYS A 4 -2.30 -4.96 -10.66
C LYS A 4 -1.78 -3.59 -10.29
N ASN A 5 -0.77 -3.12 -11.01
CA ASN A 5 -0.22 -1.77 -10.89
C ASN A 5 -0.92 -0.82 -11.88
N GLY A 6 -1.43 0.29 -11.39
CA GLY A 6 -1.85 1.46 -12.16
C GLY A 6 -0.86 2.62 -12.02
N GLU A 7 -1.20 3.78 -12.60
CA GLU A 7 -0.32 4.95 -12.65
C GLU A 7 0.03 5.52 -11.27
N ASN A 8 -0.91 5.46 -10.32
CA ASN A 8 -0.75 5.94 -8.94
C ASN A 8 -1.51 5.08 -7.92
N ARG A 9 -1.73 3.81 -8.26
CA ARG A 9 -2.46 2.87 -7.41
C ARG A 9 -2.05 1.44 -7.66
N ILE A 10 -2.27 0.57 -6.68
CA ILE A 10 -2.27 -0.88 -6.84
C ILE A 10 -3.65 -1.38 -6.45
N TYR A 11 -4.23 -2.28 -7.24
CA TYR A 11 -5.56 -2.81 -6.97
C TYR A 11 -5.57 -4.33 -7.05
N ALA A 12 -6.39 -4.95 -6.20
CA ALA A 12 -6.59 -6.38 -6.12
C ALA A 12 -7.85 -6.77 -6.89
N VAL A 13 -7.74 -7.82 -7.70
CA VAL A 13 -8.82 -8.36 -8.51
C VAL A 13 -9.08 -9.80 -8.11
N ASN A 14 -10.34 -10.17 -7.91
CA ASN A 14 -10.72 -11.56 -7.61
C ASN A 14 -10.73 -12.43 -8.88
N ASP A 15 -10.99 -13.73 -8.72
CA ASP A 15 -11.02 -14.70 -9.82
C ASP A 15 -12.15 -14.45 -10.84
N GLU A 16 -13.14 -13.62 -10.49
CA GLU A 16 -14.22 -13.16 -11.37
C GLU A 16 -13.88 -11.87 -12.14
N GLY A 17 -12.70 -11.30 -11.92
CA GLY A 17 -12.27 -10.06 -12.56
C GLY A 17 -12.77 -8.78 -11.89
N ILE A 18 -13.33 -8.88 -10.68
CA ILE A 18 -13.87 -7.76 -9.91
C ILE A 18 -12.79 -7.16 -9.02
N GLU A 19 -12.65 -5.82 -9.04
CA GLU A 19 -11.79 -5.09 -8.12
C GLU A 19 -12.34 -5.19 -6.69
N VAL A 20 -11.54 -5.74 -5.78
CA VAL A 20 -11.92 -6.02 -4.39
C VAL A 20 -11.10 -5.24 -3.38
N GLY A 21 -10.18 -4.41 -3.85
CA GLY A 21 -9.43 -3.50 -3.00
C GLY A 21 -8.42 -2.69 -3.78
N GLU A 22 -8.01 -1.58 -3.19
CA GLU A 22 -7.04 -0.69 -3.78
C GLU A 22 -6.20 0.02 -2.71
N ILE A 23 -5.02 0.44 -3.15
CA ILE A 23 -4.14 1.34 -2.43
C ILE A 23 -3.72 2.43 -3.42
N THR A 24 -3.88 3.68 -3.04
CA THR A 24 -3.46 4.83 -3.85
C THR A 24 -2.20 5.42 -3.25
N PHE A 25 -1.40 6.02 -4.13
CA PHE A 25 -0.22 6.76 -3.73
C PHE A 25 -0.07 8.05 -4.50
N THR A 26 0.49 9.04 -3.82
CA THR A 26 0.80 10.36 -4.39
C THR A 26 2.31 10.59 -4.28
N ASP A 27 3.01 10.68 -5.41
CA ASP A 27 4.44 11.01 -5.40
C ASP A 27 4.68 12.41 -4.77
N VAL A 28 5.72 12.51 -3.94
CA VAL A 28 6.16 13.74 -3.28
C VAL A 28 7.64 13.95 -3.58
N GLY A 29 7.90 14.77 -4.60
CA GLY A 29 9.23 14.91 -5.16
C GLY A 29 9.70 13.62 -5.83
N GLU A 30 11.02 13.44 -5.94
CA GLU A 30 11.59 12.31 -6.68
C GLU A 30 11.87 11.09 -5.80
N SER A 31 11.95 11.27 -4.49
CA SER A 31 12.44 10.26 -3.54
C SER A 31 11.39 9.72 -2.59
N MET A 32 10.13 10.17 -2.69
CA MET A 32 9.08 9.77 -1.75
C MET A 32 7.71 9.66 -2.39
N PHE A 33 6.82 8.89 -1.78
CA PHE A 33 5.39 8.92 -2.05
C PHE A 33 4.57 8.75 -0.77
N ILE A 34 3.35 9.28 -0.81
CA ILE A 34 2.35 9.18 0.25
C ILE A 34 1.44 8.00 -0.07
N ILE A 35 1.07 7.20 0.95
CA ILE A 35 -0.10 6.31 0.87
C ILE A 35 -1.27 7.04 1.50
N ASP A 36 -2.16 7.58 0.68
CA ASP A 36 -3.30 8.38 1.12
C ASP A 36 -4.57 7.55 1.34
N HIS A 37 -4.79 6.48 0.55
CA HIS A 37 -5.92 5.58 0.71
C HIS A 37 -5.50 4.11 0.67
N THR A 38 -6.18 3.29 1.48
CA THR A 38 -6.11 1.83 1.40
C THR A 38 -7.50 1.31 1.77
N GLY A 39 -8.13 0.58 0.87
CA GLY A 39 -9.49 0.10 1.01
C GLY A 39 -9.63 -1.30 0.42
N VAL A 40 -10.53 -2.08 1.00
CA VAL A 40 -10.96 -3.37 0.45
C VAL A 40 -12.48 -3.44 0.55
N ASP A 41 -13.09 -4.18 -0.35
CA ASP A 41 -14.53 -4.45 -0.31
C ASP A 41 -14.90 -5.09 1.03
N ASP A 42 -16.07 -4.71 1.56
CA ASP A 42 -16.52 -5.16 2.88
C ASP A 42 -16.67 -6.67 2.96
N ASN A 43 -17.05 -7.32 1.87
CA ASN A 43 -17.16 -8.78 1.78
C ASN A 43 -15.80 -9.48 1.78
N MET A 44 -14.73 -8.73 1.52
CA MET A 44 -13.36 -9.21 1.44
C MET A 44 -12.50 -8.79 2.65
N ARG A 45 -13.11 -8.10 3.63
CA ARG A 45 -12.47 -7.79 4.90
C ARG A 45 -12.07 -9.06 5.66
N GLY A 46 -10.97 -8.97 6.41
CA GLY A 46 -10.46 -10.08 7.20
C GLY A 46 -9.63 -11.11 6.42
N GLN A 47 -9.53 -10.99 5.10
CA GLN A 47 -8.75 -11.91 4.25
C GLN A 47 -7.29 -11.46 4.06
N GLY A 48 -6.87 -10.35 4.66
CA GLY A 48 -5.48 -9.85 4.58
C GLY A 48 -5.13 -9.05 3.32
N ILE A 49 -6.06 -8.87 2.38
CA ILE A 49 -5.85 -8.18 1.10
C ILE A 49 -5.25 -6.77 1.29
N ALA A 50 -5.79 -5.99 2.23
CA ALA A 50 -5.30 -4.65 2.50
C ALA A 50 -3.83 -4.66 2.98
N SER A 51 -3.45 -5.65 3.79
CA SER A 51 -2.07 -5.82 4.24
C SER A 51 -1.14 -6.23 3.09
N GLU A 52 -1.62 -7.06 2.16
CA GLU A 52 -0.86 -7.42 0.95
C GLU A 52 -0.68 -6.22 0.03
N LEU A 53 -1.71 -5.40 -0.18
CA LEU A 53 -1.62 -4.15 -0.95
C LEU A 53 -0.54 -3.21 -0.38
N VAL A 54 -0.50 -3.04 0.95
CA VAL A 54 0.57 -2.27 1.62
C VAL A 54 1.94 -2.91 1.40
N ALA A 55 2.06 -4.24 1.47
CA ALA A 55 3.31 -4.94 1.23
C ALA A 55 3.83 -4.74 -0.21
N HIS A 56 2.92 -4.72 -1.19
CA HIS A 56 3.26 -4.39 -2.57
C HIS A 56 3.75 -2.95 -2.72
N ALA A 57 3.11 -1.98 -2.06
CA ALA A 57 3.58 -0.59 -2.05
C ALA A 57 4.97 -0.46 -1.40
N VAL A 58 5.21 -1.16 -0.29
CA VAL A 58 6.55 -1.22 0.36
C VAL A 58 7.59 -1.81 -0.58
N SER A 59 7.25 -2.88 -1.30
CA SER A 59 8.16 -3.50 -2.26
C SER A 59 8.50 -2.58 -3.43
N LYS A 60 7.51 -1.82 -3.92
CA LYS A 60 7.72 -0.76 -4.92
C LYS A 60 8.67 0.32 -4.40
N ALA A 61 8.47 0.81 -3.18
CA ALA A 61 9.38 1.78 -2.55
C ALA A 61 10.81 1.27 -2.44
N ARG A 62 10.99 0.01 -2.01
CA ARG A 62 12.32 -0.62 -1.94
C ARG A 62 12.98 -0.70 -3.32
N ALA A 63 12.24 -1.13 -4.34
CA ALA A 63 12.75 -1.25 -5.71
C ALA A 63 13.13 0.12 -6.31
N GLU A 64 12.32 1.15 -6.05
CA GLU A 64 12.53 2.51 -6.56
C GLU A 64 13.47 3.36 -5.66
N ASN A 65 13.98 2.80 -4.56
CA ASN A 65 14.74 3.54 -3.54
C ASN A 65 14.01 4.79 -3.01
N LYS A 66 12.67 4.72 -2.93
CA LYS A 66 11.81 5.78 -2.41
C LYS A 66 11.44 5.52 -0.95
N LYS A 67 11.03 6.59 -0.25
CA LYS A 67 10.41 6.51 1.09
C LYS A 67 8.90 6.65 1.02
N ILE A 68 8.22 6.14 2.03
CA ILE A 68 6.77 6.11 2.16
C ILE A 68 6.31 6.99 3.32
N ILE A 69 5.30 7.80 3.07
CA ILE A 69 4.55 8.55 4.09
C ILE A 69 3.16 7.89 4.24
N PRO A 70 2.91 7.05 5.26
CA PRO A 70 1.63 6.38 5.43
C PRO A 70 0.60 7.31 6.11
N LEU A 71 -0.17 8.07 5.31
CA LEU A 71 -1.23 8.94 5.83
C LEU A 71 -2.53 8.18 6.10
N CYS A 72 -2.85 7.18 5.28
CA CYS A 72 -3.98 6.30 5.53
C CYS A 72 -3.84 5.65 6.92
N PRO A 73 -4.87 5.70 7.79
CA PRO A 73 -4.81 5.10 9.13
C PRO A 73 -4.48 3.60 9.10
N PHE A 74 -4.97 2.88 8.09
CA PHE A 74 -4.68 1.46 7.90
C PHE A 74 -3.20 1.24 7.59
N ALA A 75 -2.66 1.96 6.60
CA ALA A 75 -1.24 1.87 6.25
C ALA A 75 -0.37 2.24 7.45
N LYS A 76 -0.71 3.31 8.18
CA LYS A 76 0.01 3.72 9.39
C LYS A 76 0.02 2.61 10.46
N ALA A 77 -1.10 1.94 10.66
CA ALA A 77 -1.20 0.81 11.58
C ALA A 77 -0.34 -0.38 11.13
N GLU A 78 -0.31 -0.70 9.83
CA GLU A 78 0.55 -1.75 9.28
C GLU A 78 2.04 -1.44 9.49
N PHE A 79 2.46 -0.20 9.21
CA PHE A 79 3.83 0.27 9.45
C PHE A 79 4.22 0.21 10.94
N ALA A 80 3.30 0.56 11.85
CA ALA A 80 3.54 0.46 13.28
C ALA A 80 3.72 -0.99 13.77
N ARG A 81 3.03 -1.95 13.14
CA ARG A 81 3.09 -3.38 13.49
C ARG A 81 4.30 -4.09 12.90
N LYS A 82 4.68 -3.75 11.67
CA LYS A 82 5.72 -4.44 10.91
C LYS A 82 7.02 -3.66 10.90
N LYS A 83 7.98 -4.10 11.73
CA LYS A 83 9.31 -3.48 11.83
C LYS A 83 10.05 -3.44 10.49
N GLU A 84 9.80 -4.40 9.61
CA GLU A 84 10.37 -4.43 8.26
C GLU A 84 9.97 -3.22 7.40
N TYR A 85 8.82 -2.58 7.64
CA TYR A 85 8.40 -1.42 6.86
C TYR A 85 9.10 -0.13 7.29
N GLN A 86 9.74 -0.14 8.46
CA GLN A 86 10.43 1.02 9.02
C GLN A 86 11.63 1.47 8.18
N GLU A 87 12.21 0.57 7.36
CA GLU A 87 13.34 0.92 6.50
C GLU A 87 12.94 1.91 5.40
N VAL A 88 11.69 1.85 4.92
CA VAL A 88 11.16 2.71 3.87
C VAL A 88 10.28 3.83 4.42
N GLU A 89 9.98 3.88 5.72
CA GLU A 89 9.17 4.93 6.32
C GLU A 89 9.92 6.28 6.34
N ALA A 90 9.30 7.35 5.84
CA ALA A 90 9.90 8.68 5.73
C ALA A 90 9.94 9.46 7.06
N ASN A 91 9.00 9.20 7.98
CA ASN A 91 8.73 10.06 9.14
C ASN A 91 9.32 9.57 10.47
N ARG A 92 10.38 8.75 10.43
CA ARG A 92 11.03 8.31 11.65
C ARG A 92 11.93 9.43 12.21
N LYS A 93 11.38 10.22 13.14
CA LYS A 93 12.17 11.04 14.08
C LYS A 93 12.85 10.15 15.12
#